data_AF-A0A957CEH9-F1
#
_entry.id   AF-A0A957CEH9-F1
#
_cell.length_a   1.000
_cell.length_b   1.000
_cell.length_c   1.000
_cell.angle_alpha   90.00
_cell.angle_beta   90.00
_cell.angle_gamma   90.00
#
_symmetry.space_group_name_H-M   'P 1'
#
loop_
_entity.id
_entity.type
_entity.pdbx_description
1 polymer ?
#
loop_
_entity_poly.entity_id
_entity_poly.type
_entity_poly.pdbx_seq_one_letter_code
_entity_poly.pdbx_strand_id
1 'polypeptide(L)' 'MAHLAGLAEWLDLDAPLLIANDPFSGMLIDANAQIHLPERPGIGVVEI' A
#
# COMPACT_ATOMS: atom_id res chain seq x y z
N MET A 1 -0.94 -7.78 -0.41
CA MET A 1 -2.41 -7.79 -0.24
C MET A 1 -3.09 -6.71 -1.08
N ALA A 2 -2.58 -5.47 -1.09
CA ALA A 2 -3.14 -4.34 -1.85
C ALA A 2 -3.42 -4.58 -3.35
N HIS A 3 -2.64 -5.42 -4.03
CA HIS A 3 -2.88 -5.79 -5.44
C HIS A 3 -4.22 -6.51 -5.70
N LEU A 4 -4.85 -7.06 -4.66
CA LEU A 4 -6.17 -7.69 -4.75
C LEU A 4 -7.30 -6.76 -4.27
N ALA A 5 -6.99 -5.53 -3.83
CA ALA A 5 -7.96 -4.63 -3.21
C ALA A 5 -9.15 -4.29 -4.12
N GLY A 6 -8.92 -4.20 -5.44
CA GLY A 6 -10.00 -3.92 -6.40
C GLY A 6 -11.06 -5.03 -6.52
N LEU A 7 -10.84 -6.20 -5.91
CA LEU A 7 -11.79 -7.31 -5.88
C LEU A 7 -12.54 -7.42 -4.55
N ALA A 8 -12.17 -6.62 -3.55
CA ALA A 8 -12.72 -6.69 -2.20
C ALA A 8 -13.78 -5.60 -1.98
N GLU A 9 -14.79 -5.92 -1.19
CA GLU A 9 -15.79 -4.93 -0.71
C GLU A 9 -15.31 -4.17 0.53
N TRP A 10 -14.44 -4.81 1.32
CA TRP A 10 -13.90 -4.28 2.58
C TRP A 10 -12.40 -4.42 2.60
N LEU A 11 -11.74 -3.46 3.24
CA LEU A 11 -10.29 -3.38 3.24
C LEU A 11 -9.75 -2.91 4.59
N ASP A 12 -8.80 -3.68 5.12
CA ASP A 12 -8.05 -3.37 6.33
C ASP A 12 -6.55 -3.49 6.00
N LEU A 13 -5.96 -2.39 5.51
CA LEU A 13 -4.58 -2.33 5.01
C LEU A 13 -3.80 -1.15 5.61
N ASP A 14 -4.06 -0.82 6.88
CA ASP A 14 -3.47 0.34 7.56
C ASP A 14 -2.14 0.04 8.28
N ALA A 15 -1.70 -1.23 8.35
CA ALA A 15 -0.50 -1.61 9.08
C ALA A 15 0.76 -0.77 8.76
N PRO A 16 1.06 -0.39 7.50
CA PRO A 16 2.20 0.50 7.19
C PRO A 16 2.10 1.89 7.83
N LEU A 17 0.88 2.38 8.13
CA LEU A 17 0.68 3.67 8.81
C LEU A 17 0.96 3.61 10.32
N LEU A 18 1.02 2.40 10.89
CA LEU A 18 1.17 2.17 12.32
C LEU A 18 2.63 1.99 12.75
N ILE A 19 3.57 1.99 11.80
CA ILE A 19 5.01 1.83 12.05
C ILE A 19 5.77 3.10 11.68
N ALA A 20 6.80 3.43 12.46
CA ALA A 20 7.63 4.62 12.23
C ALA A 20 8.85 4.34 11.31
N ASN A 21 9.06 3.08 10.94
CA ASN A 21 10.30 2.59 10.33
C ASN A 21 10.01 1.60 9.19
N ASP A 22 9.05 1.89 8.32
CA ASP A 22 8.84 1.12 7.10
C ASP A 22 10.09 1.23 6.20
N PRO A 23 10.82 0.12 5.92
CA PRO A 23 12.04 0.16 5.13
C PRO A 23 11.76 0.16 3.63
N PHE A 24 10.49 0.26 3.19
CA PHE A 24 10.13 0.20 1.79
C PHE A 24 9.32 1.41 1.32
N SER A 25 9.52 1.78 0.06
CA SER A 25 8.66 2.69 -0.68
C SER A 25 7.78 1.92 -1.66
N GLY A 26 6.48 1.89 -1.39
CA GLY A 26 5.52 1.04 -2.09
C GLY A 26 4.16 1.71 -2.30
N MET A 27 3.10 1.01 -1.88
CA MET A 27 1.73 1.52 -1.84
C MET A 27 1.64 2.79 -0.98
N LEU A 28 0.82 3.75 -1.40
CA LEU A 28 0.51 4.93 -0.61
C LEU A 28 -0.98 4.94 -0.22
N ILE A 29 -1.27 5.49 0.97
CA ILE A 29 -2.63 5.82 1.41
C ILE A 29 -2.69 7.33 1.50
N ASP A 30 -3.61 7.95 0.75
CA ASP A 30 -3.76 9.40 0.74
C ASP A 30 -4.64 9.92 1.89
N ALA A 31 -4.80 11.24 1.96
CA ALA A 31 -5.61 11.90 2.99
C ALA A 31 -7.12 11.54 2.93
N ASN A 32 -7.59 10.97 1.82
CA ASN A 32 -8.96 10.48 1.65
C ASN A 32 -9.07 8.97 1.90
N ALA A 33 -8.03 8.36 2.48
CA ALA A 33 -7.91 6.92 2.69
C ALA A 33 -7.98 6.08 1.39
N GLN A 34 -7.61 6.67 0.25
CA GLN A 34 -7.51 5.93 -1.01
C GLN A 34 -6.14 5.27 -1.14
N ILE A 35 -6.14 4.03 -1.65
CA ILE A 35 -4.92 3.29 -1.94
C ILE A 35 -4.43 3.60 -3.35
N HIS A 36 -3.16 3.98 -3.46
CA HIS A 36 -2.47 4.23 -4.72
C HIS A 36 -1.36 3.19 -4.90
N LEU A 37 -1.46 2.40 -5.97
CA LEU A 37 -0.45 1.41 -6.34
C LEU A 37 0.55 2.00 -7.35
N PRO A 38 1.86 1.81 -7.16
CA PRO A 38 2.85 2.21 -8.14
C PRO A 38 2.84 1.29 -9.37
N GLU A 39 3.17 1.82 -10.55
CA GLU A 39 3.21 1.08 -11.82
C GLU A 39 4.42 0.12 -11.97
N ARG A 40 5.22 -0.03 -10.92
CA ARG A 40 6.40 -0.90 -10.91
C ARG A 40 6.00 -2.39 -10.95
N PRO A 41 6.77 -3.26 -11.61
CA PRO A 41 6.45 -4.68 -11.71
C PRO A 41 6.47 -5.40 -10.34
N GLY A 42 5.85 -6.58 -10.30
CA GLY A 42 5.76 -7.39 -9.09
C GLY A 42 4.84 -6.76 -8.06
N ILE A 43 5.24 -6.74 -6.78
CA ILE A 43 4.45 -6.10 -5.71
C ILE A 43 4.64 -4.58 -5.65
N GLY A 44 5.52 -4.00 -6.48
CA GLY A 44 5.67 -2.56 -6.62
C GLY A 44 6.41 -1.85 -5.48
N VAL A 45 7.28 -2.53 -4.73
CA VAL A 45 8.09 -1.93 -3.64
C VAL A 45 9.55 -1.75 -4.03
N VAL A 46 10.24 -0.78 -3.42
CA VAL A 46 11.71 -0.63 -3.43
C VAL A 46 12.19 -0.41 -1.99
N GLU A 47 13.38 -0.89 -1.67
CA GLU A 47 14.04 -0.63 -0.38
C GLU A 47 14.51 0.83 -0.31
N ILE A 48 14.43 1.45 0.88
CA ILE A 48 14.83 2.84 1.17
C ILE A 48 16.14 2.86 1.95
#